data_AF-A0A6G0YCR9-F1
#
_entry.id   AF-A0A6G0YCR9-F1
#
_cell.length_a   1.000
_cell.length_b   1.000
_cell.length_c   1.000
_cell.angle_alpha   90.00
_cell.angle_beta   90.00
_cell.angle_gamma   90.00
#
_symmetry.space_group_name_H-M   'P 1'
#
loop_
_entity.id
_entity.type
_entity.pdbx_description
1 polymer ?
#
loop_
_entity_poly.entity_id
_entity_poly.type
_entity_poly.pdbx_seq_one_letter_code
_entity_poly.pdbx_strand_id
1 'polypeptide(L)'
;LSGVGVQLQSLYPNILIWHCCNHRLELAVSDTLKEVQGTNHFQSFIEKIYALYHQSPKNMHDLSECAASLETKLLHIGKIFTIRWVASSEKTLKAVWNNYVPLSDHFSKAAIDIKRDSKERSKYVGLKRILTSVEYITNLGIMYDGLSELADLSLQLQERSLSLSAANRAIERTIRIFDSMANICGPKTQEAIDAGTHSMFKNVQLITNKSIPKIQHGQFFMSLANNLRTRLFTTQANHVSKNKNGFKSECDELLKDLDVLNSNNWPDNVDILYGDDCVRRLVTRFHLDEKTTIRGFREFKDTKDSSQINDLHPLLTAVRTISISSSECERSFSAMNNIVTSKRNALTTGHISSLVFLNCIGPPIQLFKPDHYVESWIKSGRRNADELNCPKRSFKDEDKSYDHLWTLFNM
;
A
#
# COMPACT_ATOMS: atom_id res chain seq x y z
N LEU A 1 14.02 24.66 -1.31
CA LEU A 1 14.55 23.33 -1.00
C LEU A 1 14.30 22.43 -2.20
N SER A 2 15.34 21.93 -2.87
CA SER A 2 15.20 20.91 -3.91
C SER A 2 14.67 19.62 -3.28
N GLY A 3 13.68 18.96 -3.89
CA GLY A 3 13.19 17.67 -3.39
C GLY A 3 14.28 16.59 -3.40
N VAL A 4 14.15 15.57 -2.54
CA VAL A 4 15.12 14.47 -2.38
C VAL A 4 15.53 13.85 -3.71
N GLY A 5 14.58 13.69 -4.64
CA GLY A 5 14.88 13.16 -5.97
C GLY A 5 15.89 14.00 -6.76
N VAL A 6 15.73 15.32 -6.75
CA VAL A 6 16.65 16.23 -7.45
C VAL A 6 18.06 16.15 -6.85
N GLN A 7 18.15 16.01 -5.52
CA GLN A 7 19.44 15.83 -4.85
C GLN A 7 20.09 14.50 -5.22
N LEU A 8 19.31 13.41 -5.26
CA LEU A 8 19.81 12.11 -5.70
C LEU A 8 20.28 12.13 -7.16
N GLN A 9 19.57 12.82 -8.07
CA GLN A 9 20.00 12.99 -9.45
C GLN A 9 21.32 13.76 -9.58
N SER A 10 21.58 14.74 -8.70
CA SER A 10 22.86 15.45 -8.72
C SER A 10 24.05 14.57 -8.33
N LEU A 11 23.84 13.59 -7.45
CA LEU A 11 24.87 12.64 -7.01
C LEU A 11 24.99 11.43 -7.95
N TYR A 12 23.86 11.01 -8.51
CA TYR A 12 23.74 9.84 -9.38
C TYR A 12 22.99 10.25 -10.66
N PRO A 13 23.68 10.81 -11.67
CA PRO A 13 23.03 11.33 -12.88
C PRO A 13 22.16 10.31 -13.63
N ASN A 14 22.49 9.03 -13.52
CA ASN A 14 21.78 7.93 -14.18
C ASN A 14 20.64 7.34 -13.33
N ILE A 15 20.33 7.91 -12.16
CA ILE A 15 19.26 7.39 -11.30
C ILE A 15 17.89 7.61 -11.95
N LEU A 16 17.11 6.53 -11.99
CA LEU A 16 15.72 6.59 -12.44
C LEU A 16 14.84 7.07 -11.30
N ILE A 17 14.15 8.19 -11.52
CA ILE A 17 13.20 8.75 -10.55
C ILE A 17 11.80 8.64 -11.10
N TRP A 18 10.94 8.02 -10.32
CA TRP A 18 9.53 7.86 -10.65
C TRP A 18 8.68 7.75 -9.39
N HIS A 19 7.37 7.97 -9.54
CA HIS A 19 6.41 7.74 -8.45
C HIS A 19 6.09 6.25 -8.36
N CYS A 20 6.02 5.71 -7.13
CA CYS A 20 5.56 4.35 -6.92
C CYS A 20 4.14 4.17 -7.49
N CYS A 21 3.86 3.00 -8.07
CA CYS A 21 2.60 2.76 -8.79
C CYS A 21 1.39 3.01 -7.92
N ASN A 22 1.56 2.72 -6.65
CA ASN A 22 0.51 2.68 -5.68
C ASN A 22 0.16 4.13 -5.24
N HIS A 23 1.15 5.04 -5.14
CA HIS A 23 0.86 6.47 -5.01
C HIS A 23 0.13 7.04 -6.23
N ARG A 24 0.42 6.54 -7.44
CA ARG A 24 -0.29 6.95 -8.65
C ARG A 24 -1.76 6.55 -8.63
N LEU A 25 -2.10 5.39 -8.07
CA LEU A 25 -3.49 4.99 -7.85
C LEU A 25 -4.21 6.02 -6.98
N GLU A 26 -3.61 6.45 -5.88
CA GLU A 26 -4.18 7.48 -5.01
C GLU A 26 -4.45 8.80 -5.74
N LEU A 27 -3.51 9.21 -6.59
CA LEU A 27 -3.67 10.42 -7.40
C LEU A 27 -4.82 10.26 -8.41
N ALA A 28 -4.92 9.11 -9.07
CA ALA A 28 -6.01 8.83 -9.99
C ALA A 28 -7.39 8.84 -9.31
N VAL A 29 -7.49 8.27 -8.10
CA VAL A 29 -8.70 8.36 -7.28
C VAL A 29 -8.99 9.81 -6.89
N SER A 30 -7.99 10.54 -6.41
CA SER A 30 -8.15 11.95 -6.01
C SER A 30 -8.64 12.82 -7.16
N ASP A 31 -8.15 12.60 -8.37
CA ASP A 31 -8.59 13.35 -9.55
C ASP A 31 -10.00 12.96 -9.97
N THR A 32 -10.34 11.66 -9.91
CA THR A 32 -11.71 11.17 -10.16
C THR A 32 -12.73 11.79 -9.20
N LEU A 33 -12.40 11.90 -7.91
CA LEU A 33 -13.27 12.53 -6.92
C LEU A 33 -13.52 14.02 -7.20
N LYS A 34 -12.60 14.73 -7.86
CA LYS A 34 -12.80 16.13 -8.27
C LYS A 34 -13.69 16.27 -9.50
N GLU A 35 -13.66 15.28 -10.39
CA GLU A 35 -14.41 15.29 -11.66
C GLU A 35 -15.86 14.83 -11.50
N VAL A 36 -16.11 13.89 -10.59
CA VAL A 36 -17.42 13.23 -10.43
C VAL A 36 -18.23 13.91 -9.34
N GLN A 37 -19.39 14.45 -9.71
CA GLN A 37 -20.29 15.11 -8.76
C GLN A 37 -20.86 14.13 -7.71
N GLY A 38 -21.08 14.63 -6.49
CA GLY A 38 -21.68 13.87 -5.38
C GLY A 38 -20.69 13.06 -4.53
N THR A 39 -19.47 12.83 -5.01
CA THR A 39 -18.40 12.14 -4.27
C THR A 39 -17.98 12.90 -3.01
N ASN A 40 -17.91 14.23 -3.06
CA ASN A 40 -17.62 15.11 -1.92
C ASN A 40 -18.69 15.02 -0.82
N HIS A 41 -19.98 14.96 -1.19
CA HIS A 41 -21.08 14.79 -0.25
C HIS A 41 -21.06 13.40 0.40
N PHE A 42 -20.77 12.37 -0.41
CA PHE A 42 -20.56 11.01 0.09
C PHE A 42 -19.40 10.97 1.10
N GLN A 43 -18.25 11.55 0.76
CA GLN A 43 -17.10 11.64 1.65
C GLN A 43 -17.45 12.34 2.97
N SER A 44 -18.08 13.52 2.90
CA SER A 44 -18.48 14.27 4.09
C SER A 44 -19.39 13.47 5.01
N PHE A 45 -20.27 12.63 4.46
CA PHE A 45 -21.13 11.78 5.28
C PHE A 45 -20.37 10.66 5.98
N ILE A 46 -19.46 9.97 5.29
CA ILE A 46 -18.62 8.94 5.89
C ILE A 46 -17.72 9.53 6.99
N GLU A 47 -17.13 10.70 6.76
CA GLU A 47 -16.33 11.42 7.76
C GLU A 47 -17.15 11.81 9.01
N LYS A 48 -18.43 12.16 8.84
CA LYS A 48 -19.35 12.40 9.97
C LYS A 48 -19.60 11.14 10.78
N ILE A 49 -19.81 9.99 10.12
CA ILE A 49 -19.96 8.69 10.80
C ILE A 49 -18.68 8.37 11.58
N TYR A 50 -17.51 8.48 10.93
CA TYR A 50 -16.22 8.28 11.58
C TYR A 50 -16.07 9.17 12.82
N ALA A 51 -16.29 10.48 12.69
CA ALA A 51 -16.14 11.43 13.79
C ALA A 51 -17.10 11.10 14.95
N LEU A 52 -18.34 10.69 14.64
CA LEU A 52 -19.36 10.37 15.64
C LEU A 52 -18.93 9.26 16.61
N TYR A 53 -18.27 8.22 16.09
CA TYR A 53 -17.87 7.05 16.87
C TYR A 53 -16.42 7.12 17.35
N HIS A 54 -15.53 7.74 16.58
CA HIS A 54 -14.14 7.92 16.99
C HIS A 54 -14.00 8.89 18.17
N GLN A 55 -14.83 9.94 18.23
CA GLN A 55 -14.73 10.99 19.25
C GLN A 55 -15.57 10.70 20.51
N SER A 56 -16.46 9.71 20.47
CA SER A 56 -17.41 9.43 21.56
C SER A 56 -17.42 7.96 21.93
N PRO A 57 -16.73 7.57 23.03
CA PRO A 57 -16.80 6.22 23.58
C PRO A 57 -18.24 5.80 23.90
N LYS A 58 -19.08 6.74 24.33
CA LYS A 58 -20.50 6.52 24.58
C LYS A 58 -21.24 6.11 23.31
N ASN A 59 -21.15 6.88 22.22
CA ASN A 59 -21.82 6.49 20.97
C ASN A 59 -21.28 5.15 20.42
N MET A 60 -19.99 4.86 20.62
CA MET A 60 -19.42 3.56 20.23
C MET A 60 -19.99 2.41 21.06
N HIS A 61 -20.22 2.63 22.36
CA HIS A 61 -20.90 1.68 23.23
C HIS A 61 -22.36 1.47 22.81
N ASP A 62 -23.12 2.56 22.62
CA ASP A 62 -24.52 2.52 22.17
C ASP A 62 -24.65 1.76 20.83
N LEU A 63 -23.74 1.97 19.88
CA LEU A 63 -23.68 1.21 18.62
C LEU A 63 -23.38 -0.27 18.84
N SER A 64 -22.49 -0.58 19.80
CA SER A 64 -22.13 -1.96 20.14
C SER A 64 -23.31 -2.72 20.76
N GLU A 65 -24.13 -2.07 21.58
CA GLU A 65 -25.39 -2.64 22.09
C GLU A 65 -26.38 -2.93 20.97
N CYS A 66 -26.55 -2.01 20.02
CA CYS A 66 -27.39 -2.23 18.84
C CYS A 66 -26.88 -3.43 18.03
N ALA A 67 -25.58 -3.54 17.82
CA ALA A 67 -24.97 -4.65 17.10
C ALA A 67 -25.12 -6.00 17.84
N ALA A 68 -24.98 -6.00 19.18
CA ALA A 68 -25.18 -7.18 20.00
C ALA A 68 -26.63 -7.69 19.91
N SER A 69 -27.62 -6.79 19.92
CA SER A 69 -29.03 -7.16 19.75
C SER A 69 -29.36 -7.75 18.37
N LEU A 70 -28.49 -7.52 17.39
CA LEU A 70 -28.60 -8.00 16.00
C LEU A 70 -27.60 -9.12 15.70
N GLU A 71 -26.91 -9.66 16.71
CA GLU A 71 -25.85 -10.67 16.60
C GLU A 71 -24.79 -10.34 15.53
N THR A 72 -24.53 -9.05 15.33
CA THR A 72 -23.67 -8.55 14.26
C THR A 72 -22.32 -8.16 14.82
N LYS A 73 -21.25 -8.75 14.28
CA LYS A 73 -19.88 -8.31 14.59
C LYS A 73 -19.58 -6.98 13.89
N LEU A 74 -19.34 -5.94 14.67
CA LEU A 74 -18.97 -4.62 14.13
C LEU A 74 -17.57 -4.65 13.51
N LEU A 75 -17.46 -4.03 12.34
CA LEU A 75 -16.19 -3.68 11.72
C LEU A 75 -15.80 -2.24 12.06
N HIS A 76 -14.50 -1.94 12.11
CA HIS A 76 -14.03 -0.59 12.43
C HIS A 76 -14.26 0.36 11.25
N ILE A 77 -15.00 1.45 11.49
CA ILE A 77 -15.23 2.51 10.51
C ILE A 77 -14.08 3.52 10.62
N GLY A 78 -13.25 3.58 9.57
CA GLY A 78 -12.14 4.53 9.45
C GLY A 78 -12.54 5.81 8.71
N LYS A 79 -11.52 6.58 8.30
CA LYS A 79 -11.67 7.69 7.35
C LYS A 79 -11.53 7.17 5.91
N ILE A 80 -12.10 7.90 4.95
CA ILE A 80 -11.88 7.65 3.52
C ILE A 80 -11.12 8.82 2.89
N PHE A 81 -10.34 8.56 1.85
CA PHE A 81 -9.63 9.57 1.04
C PHE A 81 -8.66 10.50 1.80
N THR A 82 -8.35 10.20 3.06
CA THR A 82 -7.51 11.10 3.87
C THR A 82 -6.02 10.81 3.74
N ILE A 83 -5.58 9.56 3.55
CA ILE A 83 -4.17 9.13 3.41
C ILE A 83 -4.11 7.77 2.68
N ARG A 84 -3.05 7.49 1.92
CA ARG A 84 -2.73 6.16 1.34
C ARG A 84 -3.04 5.06 2.37
N TRP A 85 -3.67 3.94 2.04
CA TRP A 85 -3.95 3.35 0.74
C TRP A 85 -5.45 3.36 0.40
N VAL A 86 -5.83 3.26 -0.88
CA VAL A 86 -7.22 3.05 -1.34
C VAL A 86 -7.84 1.86 -0.60
N ALA A 87 -7.04 0.82 -0.32
CA ALA A 87 -7.41 -0.32 0.51
C ALA A 87 -7.93 0.07 1.92
N SER A 88 -7.48 1.18 2.50
CA SER A 88 -8.03 1.71 3.76
C SER A 88 -9.43 2.31 3.58
N SER A 89 -9.66 2.97 2.44
CA SER A 89 -10.98 3.50 2.10
C SER A 89 -11.97 2.36 1.80
N GLU A 90 -11.54 1.32 1.08
CA GLU A 90 -12.32 0.09 0.88
C GLU A 90 -12.71 -0.55 2.22
N LYS A 91 -11.76 -0.76 3.14
CA LYS A 91 -12.05 -1.32 4.48
C LYS A 91 -13.10 -0.52 5.23
N THR A 92 -13.08 0.80 5.08
CA THR A 92 -14.08 1.68 5.69
C THR A 92 -15.45 1.50 5.04
N LEU A 93 -15.54 1.41 3.71
CA LEU A 93 -16.81 1.15 3.02
C LEU A 93 -17.36 -0.25 3.34
N LYS A 94 -16.49 -1.25 3.41
CA LYS A 94 -16.82 -2.59 3.91
C LYS A 94 -17.41 -2.55 5.31
N ALA A 95 -16.81 -1.75 6.20
CA ALA A 95 -17.31 -1.59 7.56
C ALA A 95 -18.68 -0.90 7.60
N VAL A 96 -18.88 0.15 6.81
CA VAL A 96 -20.19 0.83 6.71
C VAL A 96 -21.25 -0.08 6.10
N TRP A 97 -20.90 -0.86 5.07
CA TRP A 97 -21.79 -1.86 4.47
C TRP A 97 -22.19 -2.92 5.48
N ASN A 98 -21.23 -3.48 6.21
CA ASN A 98 -21.46 -4.50 7.24
C ASN A 98 -22.30 -3.96 8.40
N ASN A 99 -21.93 -2.80 8.94
CA ASN A 99 -22.54 -2.21 10.11
C ASN A 99 -23.85 -1.46 9.80
N TYR A 100 -24.36 -1.54 8.56
CA TYR A 100 -25.49 -0.74 8.10
C TYR A 100 -26.72 -0.83 9.02
N VAL A 101 -27.14 -2.05 9.40
CA VAL A 101 -28.32 -2.26 10.24
C VAL A 101 -28.08 -1.73 11.67
N PRO A 102 -26.97 -2.07 12.36
CA PRO A 102 -26.62 -1.45 13.64
C PRO A 102 -26.57 0.09 13.60
N LEU A 103 -26.03 0.70 12.53
CA LEU A 103 -25.98 2.14 12.36
C LEU A 103 -27.39 2.75 12.27
N SER A 104 -28.27 2.14 11.48
CA SER A 104 -29.67 2.58 11.32
C SER A 104 -30.46 2.47 12.63
N ASP A 105 -30.27 1.37 13.36
CA ASP A 105 -30.89 1.15 14.67
C ASP A 105 -30.41 2.17 15.70
N HIS A 106 -29.09 2.38 15.82
CA HIS A 106 -28.54 3.40 16.71
C HIS A 106 -29.06 4.80 16.39
N PHE A 107 -29.07 5.21 15.11
CA PHE A 107 -29.61 6.52 14.72
C PHE A 107 -31.10 6.64 15.03
N SER A 108 -31.86 5.56 14.92
CA SER A 108 -33.29 5.53 15.26
C SER A 108 -33.51 5.72 16.75
N LYS A 109 -32.79 4.97 17.60
CA LYS A 109 -32.85 5.09 19.06
C LYS A 109 -32.40 6.47 19.54
N ALA A 110 -31.27 6.96 19.03
CA ALA A 110 -30.72 8.26 19.42
C ALA A 110 -31.57 9.45 18.95
N ALA A 111 -32.35 9.32 17.88
CA ALA A 111 -33.28 10.35 17.41
C ALA A 111 -34.46 10.59 18.35
N ILE A 112 -34.87 9.59 19.13
CA ILE A 112 -36.02 9.66 20.05
C ILE A 112 -35.62 9.67 21.52
N ASP A 113 -34.33 9.52 21.84
CA ASP A 113 -33.82 9.48 23.20
C ASP A 113 -34.05 10.80 23.93
N ILE A 114 -35.00 10.81 24.87
CA ILE A 114 -35.38 11.97 25.68
C ILE A 114 -34.24 12.49 26.57
N LYS A 115 -33.19 11.69 26.80
CA LYS A 115 -32.01 12.10 27.56
C LYS A 115 -31.05 12.95 26.73
N ARG A 116 -31.20 12.96 25.40
CA ARG A 116 -30.43 13.80 24.48
C ARG A 116 -31.15 15.12 24.24
N ASP A 117 -30.38 16.19 24.07
CA ASP A 117 -30.95 17.50 23.77
C ASP A 117 -31.66 17.51 22.39
N SER A 118 -32.46 18.55 22.14
CA SER A 118 -33.24 18.66 20.88
C SER A 118 -32.35 18.76 19.63
N LYS A 119 -31.16 19.35 19.75
CA LYS A 119 -30.20 19.53 18.65
C LYS A 119 -29.51 18.22 18.30
N GLU A 120 -29.11 17.43 19.30
CA GLU A 120 -28.58 16.08 19.11
C GLU A 120 -29.62 15.16 18.47
N ARG A 121 -30.85 15.13 18.99
CA ARG A 121 -31.93 14.33 18.40
C ARG A 121 -32.17 14.70 16.93
N SER A 122 -32.23 15.99 16.63
CA SER A 122 -32.39 16.49 15.24
C SER A 122 -31.21 16.09 14.33
N LYS A 123 -29.98 16.07 14.85
CA LYS A 123 -28.80 15.56 14.13
C LYS A 123 -28.99 14.09 13.74
N TYR A 124 -29.43 13.24 14.67
CA TYR A 124 -29.66 11.81 14.38
C TYR A 124 -30.80 11.56 13.41
N VAL A 125 -31.88 12.36 13.46
CA VAL A 125 -32.93 12.35 12.42
C VAL A 125 -32.33 12.63 11.05
N GLY A 126 -31.48 13.66 10.95
CA GLY A 126 -30.78 14.00 9.71
C GLY A 126 -29.85 12.88 9.21
N LEU A 127 -29.05 12.29 10.11
CA LEU A 127 -28.15 11.18 9.77
C LEU A 127 -28.92 9.94 9.28
N LYS A 128 -29.99 9.57 9.98
CA LYS A 128 -30.89 8.47 9.58
C LYS A 128 -31.48 8.72 8.21
N ARG A 129 -31.97 9.93 7.95
CA ARG A 129 -32.57 10.32 6.67
C ARG A 129 -31.59 10.22 5.49
N ILE A 130 -30.30 10.44 5.73
CA ILE A 130 -29.26 10.23 4.71
C ILE A 130 -28.97 8.73 4.55
N LEU A 131 -28.68 8.03 5.66
CA LEU A 131 -28.33 6.60 5.66
C LEU A 131 -29.39 5.71 5.00
N THR A 132 -30.67 6.05 5.20
CA THR A 132 -31.83 5.30 4.67
C THR A 132 -32.33 5.80 3.32
N SER A 133 -31.59 6.70 2.66
CA SER A 133 -31.98 7.17 1.33
C SER A 133 -31.55 6.22 0.21
N VAL A 134 -32.40 6.04 -0.80
CA VAL A 134 -32.06 5.27 -2.01
C VAL A 134 -30.82 5.88 -2.70
N GLU A 135 -30.75 7.21 -2.75
CA GLU A 135 -29.59 7.96 -3.29
C GLU A 135 -28.28 7.57 -2.61
N TYR A 136 -28.24 7.56 -1.28
CA TYR A 136 -27.02 7.23 -0.54
C TYR A 136 -26.62 5.77 -0.70
N ILE A 137 -27.57 4.84 -0.66
CA ILE A 137 -27.30 3.41 -0.83
C ILE A 137 -26.73 3.12 -2.22
N THR A 138 -27.27 3.76 -3.25
CA THR A 138 -26.73 3.69 -4.62
C THR A 138 -25.29 4.22 -4.67
N ASN A 139 -25.04 5.41 -4.09
CA ASN A 139 -23.69 5.97 -4.02
C ASN A 139 -22.70 5.06 -3.27
N LEU A 140 -23.16 4.44 -2.17
CA LEU A 140 -22.38 3.50 -1.39
C LEU A 140 -22.02 2.25 -2.20
N GLY A 141 -22.96 1.69 -2.96
CA GLY A 141 -22.71 0.56 -3.86
C GLY A 141 -21.67 0.86 -4.93
N ILE A 142 -21.84 1.99 -5.64
CA ILE A 142 -20.91 2.45 -6.70
C ILE A 142 -19.49 2.63 -6.15
N MET A 143 -19.37 3.35 -5.04
CA MET A 143 -18.08 3.61 -4.41
C MET A 143 -17.46 2.33 -3.89
N TYR A 144 -18.26 1.41 -3.35
CA TYR A 144 -17.75 0.16 -2.82
C TYR A 144 -17.16 -0.71 -3.95
N ASP A 145 -17.90 -0.96 -5.03
CA ASP A 145 -17.38 -1.77 -6.14
C ASP A 145 -16.09 -1.17 -6.73
N GLY A 146 -16.03 0.15 -6.96
CA GLY A 146 -14.85 0.80 -7.50
C GLY A 146 -13.63 0.77 -6.56
N LEU A 147 -13.84 0.99 -5.25
CA LEU A 147 -12.74 0.92 -4.30
C LEU A 147 -12.27 -0.52 -4.02
N SER A 148 -13.13 -1.53 -4.20
CA SER A 148 -12.75 -2.94 -4.10
C SER A 148 -11.76 -3.33 -5.19
N GLU A 149 -12.06 -3.04 -6.46
CA GLU A 149 -11.13 -3.31 -7.57
C GLU A 149 -9.78 -2.58 -7.40
N LEU A 150 -9.81 -1.34 -6.91
CA LEU A 150 -8.59 -0.58 -6.62
C LEU A 150 -7.82 -1.12 -5.42
N ALA A 151 -8.50 -1.63 -4.39
CA ALA A 151 -7.86 -2.21 -3.22
C ALA A 151 -7.09 -3.48 -3.61
N ASP A 152 -7.70 -4.34 -4.45
CA ASP A 152 -7.05 -5.55 -4.94
C ASP A 152 -5.84 -5.23 -5.81
N LEU A 153 -5.96 -4.25 -6.72
CA LEU A 153 -4.82 -3.75 -7.49
C LEU A 153 -3.74 -3.18 -6.57
N SER A 154 -4.12 -2.40 -5.56
CA SER A 154 -3.18 -1.79 -4.62
C SER A 154 -2.38 -2.84 -3.86
N LEU A 155 -3.00 -3.94 -3.42
CA LEU A 155 -2.33 -5.04 -2.76
C LEU A 155 -1.38 -5.80 -3.69
N GLN A 156 -1.80 -6.09 -4.92
CA GLN A 156 -0.94 -6.71 -5.93
C GLN A 156 0.32 -5.86 -6.16
N LEU A 157 0.16 -4.54 -6.30
CA LEU A 157 1.26 -3.61 -6.50
C LEU A 157 2.22 -3.48 -5.29
N GLN A 158 1.89 -4.06 -4.12
CA GLN A 158 2.77 -4.07 -2.93
C GLN A 158 3.66 -5.30 -2.83
N GLU A 159 3.47 -6.29 -3.71
CA GLU A 159 4.20 -7.53 -3.69
C GLU A 159 5.71 -7.31 -3.94
N ARG A 160 6.55 -7.96 -3.12
CA ARG A 160 8.01 -7.75 -3.13
C ARG A 160 8.67 -8.18 -4.43
N SER A 161 8.11 -9.20 -5.09
CA SER A 161 8.69 -9.84 -6.26
C SER A 161 8.10 -9.32 -7.58
N LEU A 162 7.18 -8.35 -7.52
CA LEU A 162 6.48 -7.86 -8.69
C LEU A 162 7.44 -7.18 -9.66
N SER A 163 7.38 -7.55 -10.94
CA SER A 163 8.12 -6.89 -12.00
C SER A 163 7.32 -5.71 -12.58
N LEU A 164 8.03 -4.76 -13.18
CA LEU A 164 7.40 -3.56 -13.75
C LEU A 164 6.39 -3.92 -14.86
N SER A 165 6.75 -4.85 -15.74
CA SER A 165 5.86 -5.37 -16.77
C SER A 165 4.61 -6.04 -16.17
N ALA A 166 4.75 -6.82 -15.08
CA ALA A 166 3.60 -7.41 -14.38
C ALA A 166 2.70 -6.35 -13.72
N ALA A 167 3.29 -5.33 -13.10
CA ALA A 167 2.56 -4.20 -12.52
C ALA A 167 1.76 -3.43 -13.60
N ASN A 168 2.37 -3.16 -14.76
CA ASN A 168 1.69 -2.52 -15.89
C ASN A 168 0.47 -3.33 -16.34
N ARG A 169 0.64 -4.65 -16.54
CA ARG A 169 -0.48 -5.53 -16.92
C ARG A 169 -1.62 -5.54 -15.89
N ALA A 170 -1.29 -5.51 -14.60
CA ALA A 170 -2.30 -5.45 -13.54
C ALA A 170 -3.11 -4.14 -13.64
N ILE A 171 -2.43 -2.99 -13.83
CA ILE A 171 -3.08 -1.69 -14.01
C ILE A 171 -3.95 -1.67 -15.28
N GLU A 172 -3.43 -2.13 -16.41
CA GLU A 172 -4.17 -2.21 -17.68
C GLU A 172 -5.40 -3.13 -17.59
N ARG A 173 -5.30 -4.23 -16.84
CA ARG A 173 -6.44 -5.10 -16.56
C ARG A 173 -7.50 -4.34 -15.77
N THR A 174 -7.14 -3.66 -14.69
CA THR A 174 -8.09 -2.87 -13.88
C THR A 174 -8.72 -1.73 -14.69
N ILE A 175 -7.98 -1.08 -15.60
CA ILE A 175 -8.54 -0.10 -16.53
C ILE A 175 -9.65 -0.71 -17.39
N ARG A 176 -9.40 -1.89 -18.00
CA ARG A 176 -10.41 -2.60 -18.80
C ARG A 176 -11.62 -3.05 -17.99
N ILE A 177 -11.40 -3.43 -16.73
CA ILE A 177 -12.49 -3.72 -15.79
C ILE A 177 -13.34 -2.46 -15.61
N PHE A 178 -12.75 -1.29 -15.34
CA PHE A 178 -13.51 -0.05 -15.20
C PHE A 178 -14.20 0.42 -16.48
N ASP A 179 -13.61 0.23 -17.66
CA ASP A 179 -14.33 0.50 -18.91
C ASP A 179 -15.60 -0.36 -19.02
N SER A 180 -15.51 -1.62 -18.63
CA SER A 180 -16.64 -2.54 -18.63
C SER A 180 -17.66 -2.14 -17.56
N MET A 181 -17.19 -1.80 -16.36
CA MET A 181 -18.03 -1.34 -15.25
C MET A 181 -18.71 0.00 -15.52
N ALA A 182 -18.27 0.81 -16.49
CA ALA A 182 -19.01 2.00 -16.89
C ALA A 182 -20.41 1.65 -17.43
N ASN A 183 -20.58 0.44 -17.99
CA ASN A 183 -21.84 -0.02 -18.58
C ASN A 183 -22.46 -1.20 -17.81
N ILE A 184 -21.68 -1.91 -17.00
CA ILE A 184 -22.11 -3.12 -16.28
C ILE A 184 -21.98 -2.86 -14.78
N CYS A 185 -23.09 -2.92 -14.04
CA CYS A 185 -23.05 -2.71 -12.59
C CYS A 185 -22.27 -3.82 -11.88
N GLY A 186 -21.41 -3.43 -10.96
CA GLY A 186 -20.79 -4.36 -10.01
C GLY A 186 -21.81 -4.92 -9.01
N PRO A 187 -21.42 -5.94 -8.23
CA PRO A 187 -22.34 -6.66 -7.35
C PRO A 187 -22.95 -5.78 -6.26
N LYS A 188 -22.20 -4.85 -5.67
CA LYS A 188 -22.72 -3.96 -4.61
C LYS A 188 -23.61 -2.87 -5.17
N THR A 189 -23.28 -2.37 -6.36
CA THR A 189 -24.11 -1.43 -7.10
C THR A 189 -25.45 -2.07 -7.46
N GLN A 190 -25.42 -3.30 -7.98
CA GLN A 190 -26.65 -4.03 -8.32
C GLN A 190 -27.50 -4.29 -7.06
N GLU A 191 -26.89 -4.77 -5.97
CA GLU A 191 -27.56 -4.96 -4.67
C GLU A 191 -28.23 -3.66 -4.19
N ALA A 192 -27.58 -2.51 -4.38
CA ALA A 192 -28.11 -1.20 -4.03
C ALA A 192 -29.27 -0.74 -4.93
N ILE A 193 -29.21 -0.99 -6.24
CA ILE A 193 -30.27 -0.68 -7.20
C ILE A 193 -31.51 -1.54 -6.92
N ASP A 194 -31.31 -2.83 -6.67
CA ASP A 194 -32.39 -3.77 -6.34
C ASP A 194 -33.07 -3.35 -5.03
N ALA A 195 -32.27 -2.98 -4.01
CA ALA A 195 -32.79 -2.45 -2.76
C ALA A 195 -33.61 -1.16 -2.94
N GLY A 196 -33.18 -0.27 -3.85
CA GLY A 196 -33.93 0.93 -4.22
C GLY A 196 -35.30 0.60 -4.84
N THR A 197 -35.34 -0.40 -5.72
CA THR A 197 -36.57 -0.87 -6.40
C THR A 197 -37.58 -1.44 -5.40
N HIS A 198 -37.09 -2.22 -4.43
CA HIS A 198 -37.92 -2.79 -3.36
C HIS A 198 -38.16 -1.83 -2.19
N SER A 199 -37.57 -0.61 -2.24
CA SER A 199 -37.56 0.36 -1.14
C SER A 199 -37.09 -0.21 0.20
N MET A 200 -36.19 -1.19 0.18
CA MET A 200 -35.72 -1.87 1.39
C MET A 200 -34.28 -2.35 1.21
N PHE A 201 -33.42 -2.09 2.18
CA PHE A 201 -32.05 -2.61 2.22
C PHE A 201 -31.77 -3.25 3.57
N LYS A 202 -31.40 -4.54 3.58
CA LYS A 202 -31.10 -5.30 4.81
C LYS A 202 -32.19 -5.15 5.89
N ASN A 203 -33.46 -5.30 5.49
CA ASN A 203 -34.65 -5.14 6.35
C ASN A 203 -34.87 -3.73 6.91
N VAL A 204 -34.21 -2.71 6.37
CA VAL A 204 -34.44 -1.30 6.70
C VAL A 204 -35.21 -0.65 5.55
N GLN A 205 -36.35 -0.04 5.85
CA GLN A 205 -37.14 0.71 4.87
C GLN A 205 -36.36 1.91 4.34
N LEU A 206 -36.30 2.05 3.03
CA LEU A 206 -35.66 3.17 2.35
C LEU A 206 -36.66 4.28 2.04
N ILE A 207 -36.13 5.50 1.98
CA ILE A 207 -36.85 6.70 1.57
C ILE A 207 -36.16 7.33 0.35
N THR A 208 -36.90 8.14 -0.41
CA THR A 208 -36.30 8.98 -1.45
C THR A 208 -35.86 10.31 -0.84
N ASN A 209 -34.63 10.73 -1.10
CA ASN A 209 -34.12 12.02 -0.67
C ASN A 209 -33.35 12.71 -1.80
N LYS A 210 -34.08 13.42 -2.66
CA LYS A 210 -33.55 14.11 -3.85
C LYS A 210 -32.51 15.21 -3.54
N SER A 211 -32.36 15.61 -2.29
CA SER A 211 -31.31 16.56 -1.88
C SER A 211 -29.90 15.94 -1.87
N ILE A 212 -29.79 14.62 -1.88
CA ILE A 212 -28.51 13.91 -1.93
C ILE A 212 -28.09 13.78 -3.40
N PRO A 213 -26.96 14.37 -3.81
CA PRO A 213 -26.48 14.22 -5.17
C PRO A 213 -26.15 12.76 -5.46
N LYS A 214 -26.70 12.23 -6.55
CA LYS A 214 -26.38 10.87 -7.03
C LYS A 214 -25.06 10.89 -7.78
N ILE A 215 -24.18 9.96 -7.44
CA ILE A 215 -22.98 9.67 -8.22
C ILE A 215 -23.45 8.96 -9.50
N GLN A 216 -23.07 9.51 -10.65
CA GLN A 216 -23.39 8.91 -11.95
C GLN A 216 -22.47 7.70 -12.19
N HIS A 217 -23.05 6.50 -12.16
CA HIS A 217 -22.35 5.21 -12.29
C HIS A 217 -21.35 5.19 -13.46
N GLY A 218 -21.85 5.38 -14.69
CA GLY A 218 -21.00 5.30 -15.88
C GLY A 218 -19.90 6.35 -15.91
N GLN A 219 -20.21 7.58 -15.45
CA GLN A 219 -19.22 8.66 -15.35
C GLN A 219 -18.13 8.32 -14.32
N PHE A 220 -18.49 7.74 -13.18
CA PHE A 220 -17.55 7.40 -12.12
C PHE A 220 -16.50 6.39 -12.60
N PHE A 221 -16.93 5.27 -13.18
CA PHE A 221 -16.02 4.25 -13.67
C PHE A 221 -15.22 4.70 -14.90
N MET A 222 -15.83 5.46 -15.81
CA MET A 222 -15.11 6.05 -16.94
C MET A 222 -14.03 7.04 -16.48
N SER A 223 -14.32 7.87 -15.48
CA SER A 223 -13.34 8.81 -14.89
C SER A 223 -12.20 8.04 -14.19
N LEU A 224 -12.50 6.98 -13.43
CA LEU A 224 -11.47 6.11 -12.84
C LEU A 224 -10.54 5.53 -13.92
N ALA A 225 -11.11 4.93 -14.98
CA ALA A 225 -10.35 4.35 -16.08
C ALA A 225 -9.45 5.40 -16.76
N ASN A 226 -9.99 6.57 -17.07
CA ASN A 226 -9.26 7.65 -17.75
C ASN A 226 -8.16 8.26 -16.87
N ASN A 227 -8.41 8.43 -15.57
CA ASN A 227 -7.41 8.94 -14.64
C ASN A 227 -6.28 7.92 -14.41
N LEU A 228 -6.59 6.62 -14.33
CA LEU A 228 -5.56 5.58 -14.30
C LEU A 228 -4.72 5.59 -15.59
N ARG A 229 -5.33 5.65 -16.77
CA ARG A 229 -4.61 5.78 -18.06
C ARG A 229 -3.71 7.00 -18.13
N THR A 230 -4.18 8.13 -17.61
CA THR A 230 -3.43 9.40 -17.66
C THR A 230 -2.23 9.37 -16.72
N ARG A 231 -2.36 8.68 -15.59
CA ARG A 231 -1.32 8.54 -14.56
C ARG A 231 -0.39 7.34 -14.81
N LEU A 232 -0.56 6.57 -15.89
CA LEU A 232 0.38 5.54 -16.32
C LEU A 232 1.78 6.17 -16.47
N PHE A 233 2.70 5.69 -15.63
CA PHE A 233 4.14 5.87 -15.76
C PHE A 233 4.69 7.29 -15.92
N THR A 234 4.07 8.31 -15.30
CA THR A 234 4.65 9.67 -15.26
C THR A 234 5.66 9.85 -14.13
N THR A 235 6.84 10.43 -14.41
CA THR A 235 7.92 10.71 -13.44
C THR A 235 7.77 12.04 -12.69
N GLN A 236 6.82 12.90 -13.08
CA GLN A 236 6.74 14.28 -12.59
C GLN A 236 5.79 14.45 -11.40
N ALA A 237 6.16 15.33 -10.47
CA ALA A 237 5.27 15.88 -9.47
C ALA A 237 4.29 16.89 -10.10
N ASN A 238 3.11 17.07 -9.49
CA ASN A 238 1.99 17.90 -9.99
C ASN A 238 2.30 19.39 -10.31
N HIS A 239 3.52 19.88 -10.07
CA HIS A 239 3.88 21.31 -10.19
C HIS A 239 4.86 21.65 -11.32
N VAL A 240 5.23 20.69 -12.19
CA VAL A 240 6.09 21.00 -13.34
C VAL A 240 5.21 21.17 -14.59
N SER A 241 5.48 22.24 -15.32
CA SER A 241 4.80 22.66 -16.55
C SER A 241 4.52 21.49 -17.52
N LYS A 242 3.35 21.57 -18.17
CA LYS A 242 2.84 20.70 -19.25
C LYS A 242 3.74 20.69 -20.51
N ASN A 243 5.04 20.43 -20.40
CA ASN A 243 5.85 19.98 -21.55
C ASN A 243 5.53 18.51 -21.79
N LYS A 244 4.34 18.32 -22.34
CA LYS A 244 3.63 17.09 -22.65
C LYS A 244 4.32 16.37 -23.83
N ASN A 245 4.67 15.11 -23.62
CA ASN A 245 4.77 13.99 -24.60
C ASN A 245 6.10 13.21 -24.59
N GLY A 246 7.27 13.84 -24.42
CA GLY A 246 8.57 13.13 -24.51
C GLY A 246 8.83 12.11 -23.39
N PHE A 247 8.53 12.46 -22.13
CA PHE A 247 8.79 11.54 -21.00
C PHE A 247 7.80 10.37 -20.91
N LYS A 248 6.56 10.58 -21.38
CA LYS A 248 5.59 9.48 -21.43
C LYS A 248 6.01 8.46 -22.49
N SER A 249 6.46 8.92 -23.66
CA SER A 249 7.00 8.03 -24.69
C SER A 249 8.23 7.25 -24.24
N GLU A 250 9.13 7.83 -23.44
CA GLU A 250 10.29 7.12 -22.89
C GLU A 250 9.88 6.00 -21.92
N CYS A 251 8.89 6.25 -21.05
CA CYS A 251 8.39 5.21 -20.14
C CYS A 251 7.64 4.11 -20.89
N ASP A 252 6.82 4.47 -21.88
CA ASP A 252 6.10 3.51 -22.72
C ASP A 252 7.09 2.66 -23.55
N GLU A 253 8.20 3.23 -24.02
CA GLU A 253 9.28 2.51 -24.67
C GLU A 253 10.00 1.57 -23.71
N LEU A 254 10.36 2.05 -22.50
CA LEU A 254 10.96 1.21 -21.47
C LEU A 254 10.06 0.01 -21.11
N LEU A 255 8.74 0.21 -21.01
CA LEU A 255 7.80 -0.88 -20.74
C LEU A 255 7.80 -1.92 -21.85
N LYS A 256 7.74 -1.49 -23.12
CA LYS A 256 7.85 -2.39 -24.27
C LYS A 256 9.17 -3.15 -24.26
N ASP A 257 10.26 -2.45 -23.95
CA ASP A 257 11.58 -3.04 -23.90
C ASP A 257 11.70 -4.08 -22.79
N LEU A 258 11.12 -3.83 -21.61
CA LEU A 258 11.11 -4.80 -20.51
C LEU A 258 10.18 -5.98 -20.77
N ASP A 259 9.13 -5.80 -21.58
CA ASP A 259 8.17 -6.85 -21.87
C ASP A 259 8.78 -8.00 -22.67
N VAL A 260 9.79 -7.73 -23.51
CA VAL A 260 10.50 -8.79 -24.26
C VAL A 260 11.27 -9.75 -23.36
N LEU A 261 11.56 -9.38 -22.11
CA LEU A 261 12.21 -10.25 -21.13
C LEU A 261 11.23 -11.25 -20.50
N ASN A 262 9.93 -11.15 -20.78
CA ASN A 262 8.91 -12.08 -20.31
C ASN A 262 8.50 -13.06 -21.43
N SER A 263 8.98 -14.30 -21.33
CA SER A 263 8.72 -15.33 -22.33
C SER A 263 7.24 -15.70 -22.52
N ASN A 264 6.40 -15.43 -21.51
CA ASN A 264 4.95 -15.67 -21.60
C ASN A 264 4.23 -14.71 -22.56
N ASN A 265 4.86 -13.61 -22.96
CA ASN A 265 4.26 -12.60 -23.82
C ASN A 265 4.72 -12.71 -25.28
N TRP A 266 5.58 -13.69 -25.58
CA TRP A 266 6.11 -13.84 -26.92
C TRP A 266 5.08 -14.44 -27.88
N PRO A 267 5.14 -14.11 -29.19
CA PRO A 267 4.37 -14.81 -30.21
C PRO A 267 4.67 -16.32 -30.23
N ASP A 268 3.77 -17.13 -30.78
CA ASP A 268 3.96 -18.59 -30.85
C ASP A 268 5.22 -18.98 -31.66
N ASN A 269 5.49 -18.25 -32.75
CA ASN A 269 6.68 -18.42 -33.59
C ASN A 269 7.62 -17.22 -33.44
N VAL A 270 8.54 -17.31 -32.48
CA VAL A 270 9.51 -16.26 -32.17
C VAL A 270 10.72 -16.38 -33.09
N ASP A 271 11.00 -15.35 -33.88
CA ASP A 271 12.27 -15.24 -34.61
C ASP A 271 13.45 -15.06 -33.66
N ILE A 272 14.62 -15.63 -33.98
CA ILE A 272 15.80 -15.55 -33.11
C ILE A 272 16.30 -14.11 -32.89
N LEU A 273 15.91 -13.14 -33.72
CA LEU A 273 16.22 -11.72 -33.57
C LEU A 273 15.08 -10.92 -32.90
N TYR A 274 13.94 -11.55 -32.59
CA TYR A 274 12.83 -10.91 -31.89
C TYR A 274 13.30 -10.28 -30.58
N GLY A 275 12.97 -9.00 -30.37
CA GLY A 275 13.32 -8.27 -29.15
C GLY A 275 14.78 -7.82 -29.04
N ASP A 276 15.66 -8.13 -30.00
CA ASP A 276 17.07 -7.74 -29.93
C ASP A 276 17.23 -6.21 -29.83
N ASP A 277 16.46 -5.43 -30.59
CA ASP A 277 16.52 -3.95 -30.53
C ASP A 277 16.04 -3.40 -29.18
N CYS A 278 15.03 -4.03 -28.58
CA CYS A 278 14.58 -3.72 -27.22
C CYS A 278 15.71 -3.97 -26.22
N VAL A 279 16.39 -5.12 -26.32
CA VAL A 279 17.51 -5.44 -25.43
C VAL A 279 18.70 -4.49 -25.64
N ARG A 280 19.01 -4.08 -26.87
CA ARG A 280 20.05 -3.06 -27.13
C ARG A 280 19.74 -1.73 -26.45
N ARG A 281 18.48 -1.29 -26.48
CA ARG A 281 18.05 -0.08 -25.75
C ARG A 281 18.22 -0.24 -24.24
N LEU A 282 17.83 -1.39 -23.68
CA LEU A 282 18.05 -1.66 -22.24
C LEU A 282 19.53 -1.69 -21.88
N VAL A 283 20.37 -2.34 -22.69
CA VAL A 283 21.81 -2.39 -22.51
C VAL A 283 22.42 -1.00 -22.50
N THR A 284 22.04 -0.16 -23.46
CA THR A 284 22.47 1.23 -23.54
C THR A 284 22.07 1.98 -22.28
N ARG A 285 20.82 1.80 -21.83
CA ARG A 285 20.26 2.47 -20.66
C ARG A 285 20.92 2.06 -19.34
N PHE A 286 21.26 0.79 -19.18
CA PHE A 286 21.90 0.26 -17.96
C PHE A 286 23.43 0.19 -18.04
N HIS A 287 24.02 0.66 -19.15
CA HIS A 287 25.46 0.66 -19.40
C HIS A 287 26.10 -0.74 -19.26
N LEU A 288 25.49 -1.71 -19.93
CA LEU A 288 25.93 -3.11 -19.95
C LEU A 288 26.72 -3.42 -21.24
N ASP A 289 27.35 -4.60 -21.31
CA ASP A 289 27.99 -5.07 -22.55
C ASP A 289 26.95 -5.60 -23.53
N GLU A 290 26.85 -5.00 -24.71
CA GLU A 290 25.86 -5.38 -25.73
C GLU A 290 26.09 -6.77 -26.27
N LYS A 291 27.34 -7.13 -26.55
CA LYS A 291 27.66 -8.38 -27.26
C LYS A 291 27.31 -9.59 -26.40
N THR A 292 27.70 -9.60 -25.12
CA THR A 292 27.37 -10.68 -24.19
C THR A 292 25.88 -10.71 -23.91
N THR A 293 25.26 -9.55 -23.62
CA THR A 293 23.84 -9.51 -23.26
C THR A 293 22.93 -9.99 -24.39
N ILE A 294 23.20 -9.59 -25.65
CA ILE A 294 22.42 -10.06 -26.81
C ILE A 294 22.62 -11.55 -27.04
N ARG A 295 23.84 -12.08 -26.87
CA ARG A 295 24.08 -13.52 -26.94
C ARG A 295 23.26 -14.26 -25.87
N GLY A 296 23.33 -13.81 -24.62
CA GLY A 296 22.57 -14.39 -23.52
C GLY A 296 21.05 -14.30 -23.75
N PHE A 297 20.55 -13.21 -24.32
CA PHE A 297 19.11 -13.09 -24.63
C PHE A 297 18.66 -14.07 -25.73
N ARG A 298 19.52 -14.37 -26.70
CA ARG A 298 19.24 -15.39 -27.72
C ARG A 298 19.25 -16.79 -27.12
N GLU A 299 20.22 -17.11 -26.26
CA GLU A 299 20.22 -18.36 -25.49
C GLU A 299 18.96 -18.49 -24.62
N PHE A 300 18.45 -17.38 -24.09
CA PHE A 300 17.21 -17.37 -23.31
C PHE A 300 15.98 -17.70 -24.15
N LYS A 301 15.97 -17.31 -25.43
CA LYS A 301 14.90 -17.70 -26.36
C LYS A 301 14.90 -19.20 -26.60
N ASP A 302 16.07 -19.83 -26.68
CA ASP A 302 16.21 -21.28 -26.88
C ASP A 302 15.79 -22.09 -25.64
N THR A 303 16.25 -21.70 -24.45
CA THR A 303 16.03 -22.48 -23.22
C THR A 303 14.73 -22.14 -22.50
N LYS A 304 14.21 -20.92 -22.68
CA LYS A 304 13.13 -20.32 -21.89
C LYS A 304 13.40 -20.28 -20.37
N ASP A 305 14.63 -20.53 -19.95
CA ASP A 305 15.06 -20.49 -18.55
C ASP A 305 16.18 -19.47 -18.36
N SER A 306 15.79 -18.30 -17.87
CA SER A 306 16.73 -17.19 -17.60
C SER A 306 17.69 -17.47 -16.44
N SER A 307 17.42 -18.46 -15.58
CA SER A 307 18.22 -18.69 -14.37
C SER A 307 19.60 -19.27 -14.68
N GLN A 308 19.75 -19.93 -15.83
CA GLN A 308 20.97 -20.64 -16.22
C GLN A 308 21.89 -19.82 -17.15
N ILE A 309 21.50 -18.59 -17.50
CA ILE A 309 22.18 -17.81 -18.53
C ILE A 309 22.98 -16.67 -17.89
N ASN A 310 24.27 -16.95 -17.69
CA ASN A 310 25.18 -16.02 -17.02
C ASN A 310 25.33 -14.68 -17.73
N ASP A 311 25.33 -14.69 -19.07
CA ASP A 311 25.46 -13.49 -19.89
C ASP A 311 24.25 -12.54 -19.77
N LEU A 312 23.09 -13.04 -19.32
CA LEU A 312 21.87 -12.26 -19.17
C LEU A 312 21.67 -11.75 -17.73
N HIS A 313 22.36 -12.35 -16.74
CA HIS A 313 22.25 -11.98 -15.32
C HIS A 313 22.46 -10.49 -15.03
N PRO A 314 23.44 -9.78 -15.63
CA PRO A 314 23.63 -8.35 -15.37
C PRO A 314 22.39 -7.52 -15.73
N LEU A 315 21.77 -7.81 -16.88
CA LEU A 315 20.55 -7.14 -17.32
C LEU A 315 19.37 -7.45 -16.38
N LEU A 316 19.15 -8.73 -16.06
CA LEU A 316 18.06 -9.13 -15.17
C LEU A 316 18.22 -8.53 -13.77
N THR A 317 19.46 -8.45 -13.27
CA THR A 317 19.78 -7.81 -12.00
C THR A 317 19.43 -6.33 -12.03
N ALA A 318 19.87 -5.60 -13.06
CA ALA A 318 19.56 -4.18 -13.24
C ALA A 318 18.05 -3.93 -13.29
N VAL A 319 17.31 -4.73 -14.08
CA VAL A 319 15.84 -4.63 -14.16
C VAL A 319 15.16 -4.94 -12.82
N ARG A 320 15.63 -5.92 -12.07
CA ARG A 320 15.09 -6.26 -10.73
C ARG A 320 15.32 -5.18 -9.68
N THR A 321 16.26 -4.25 -9.91
CA THR A 321 16.46 -3.10 -9.00
C THR A 321 15.41 -2.00 -9.16
N ILE A 322 14.58 -2.07 -10.21
CA ILE A 322 13.52 -1.08 -10.44
C ILE A 322 12.40 -1.28 -9.41
N SER A 323 12.36 -0.40 -8.41
CA SER A 323 11.37 -0.45 -7.33
C SER A 323 10.02 0.14 -7.73
N ILE A 324 8.98 -0.70 -7.79
CA ILE A 324 7.62 -0.33 -8.23
C ILE A 324 6.79 0.25 -7.07
N SER A 325 7.09 -0.20 -5.86
CA SER A 325 6.33 0.06 -4.64
C SER A 325 7.20 0.74 -3.59
N SER A 326 6.58 1.63 -2.82
CA SER A 326 7.15 2.18 -1.58
C SER A 326 6.87 1.31 -0.35
N SER A 327 6.23 0.14 -0.52
CA SER A 327 5.77 -0.70 0.60
C SER A 327 6.90 -1.13 1.53
N GLU A 328 8.10 -1.42 1.01
CA GLU A 328 9.26 -1.71 1.87
C GLU A 328 9.69 -0.49 2.70
N CYS A 329 9.76 0.68 2.07
CA CYS A 329 10.11 1.91 2.78
C CYS A 329 9.07 2.20 3.89
N GLU A 330 7.78 2.03 3.60
CA GLU A 330 6.70 2.23 4.56
C GLU A 330 6.74 1.21 5.70
N ARG A 331 7.08 -0.05 5.42
CA ARG A 331 7.35 -1.06 6.45
C ARG A 331 8.48 -0.62 7.38
N SER A 332 9.58 -0.10 6.83
CA SER A 332 10.69 0.42 7.63
C SER A 332 10.31 1.64 8.47
N PHE A 333 9.51 2.57 7.94
CA PHE A 333 9.00 3.70 8.72
C PHE A 333 8.06 3.22 9.84
N SER A 334 7.21 2.23 9.58
CA SER A 334 6.36 1.64 10.61
C SER A 334 7.17 0.97 11.70
N ALA A 335 8.21 0.19 11.35
CA ALA A 335 9.13 -0.39 12.31
C ALA A 335 9.83 0.69 13.14
N MET A 336 10.28 1.76 12.48
CA MET A 336 10.93 2.89 13.14
C MET A 336 9.99 3.58 14.15
N ASN A 337 8.73 3.82 13.81
CA ASN A 337 7.74 4.41 14.72
C ASN A 337 7.48 3.53 15.95
N ASN A 338 7.59 2.20 15.82
CA ASN A 338 7.47 1.28 16.95
C ASN A 338 8.75 1.23 17.80
N ILE A 339 9.92 1.43 17.19
CA ILE A 339 11.22 1.40 17.87
C ILE A 339 11.46 2.71 18.62
N VAL A 340 11.24 3.84 17.94
CA VAL A 340 11.48 5.20 18.43
C VAL A 340 10.23 5.69 19.14
N THR A 341 10.17 5.44 20.44
CA THR A 341 9.08 5.91 21.30
C THR A 341 9.58 7.02 22.23
N SER A 342 8.68 7.83 22.77
CA SER A 342 9.00 8.89 23.75
C SER A 342 9.66 8.38 25.03
N LYS A 343 9.64 7.06 25.26
CA LYS A 343 10.29 6.41 26.40
C LYS A 343 11.73 5.97 26.10
N ARG A 344 12.18 5.98 24.84
CA ARG A 344 13.50 5.51 24.39
C ARG A 344 14.37 6.67 23.91
N ASN A 345 14.79 7.52 24.85
CA ASN A 345 15.49 8.79 24.55
C ASN A 345 17.02 8.67 24.31
N ALA A 346 17.57 7.45 24.39
CA ALA A 346 19.02 7.20 24.27
C ALA A 346 19.42 6.43 22.99
N LEU A 347 18.51 6.32 22.02
CA LEU A 347 18.81 5.62 20.77
C LEU A 347 19.67 6.51 19.86
N THR A 348 20.88 6.06 19.55
CA THR A 348 21.72 6.69 18.52
C THR A 348 21.24 6.28 17.14
N THR A 349 21.67 6.99 16.09
CA THR A 349 21.39 6.62 14.69
C THR A 349 21.82 5.19 14.38
N GLY A 350 22.96 4.74 14.94
CA GLY A 350 23.44 3.36 14.79
C GLY A 350 22.51 2.33 15.43
N HIS A 351 21.97 2.63 16.63
CA HIS A 351 20.97 1.78 17.27
C HIS A 351 19.68 1.69 16.45
N ILE A 352 19.16 2.84 15.99
CA ILE A 352 17.92 2.88 15.19
C ILE A 352 18.08 2.08 13.90
N SER A 353 19.17 2.31 13.16
CA SER A 353 19.46 1.60 11.91
C SER A 353 19.49 0.08 12.13
N SER A 354 20.24 -0.38 13.14
CA SER A 354 20.37 -1.82 13.45
C SER A 354 19.04 -2.45 13.86
N LEU A 355 18.26 -1.77 14.71
CA LEU A 355 16.96 -2.27 15.16
C LEU A 355 15.93 -2.31 14.03
N VAL A 356 15.89 -1.29 13.16
CA VAL A 356 15.01 -1.28 11.99
C VAL A 356 15.39 -2.42 11.04
N PHE A 357 16.69 -2.62 10.78
CA PHE A 357 17.18 -3.71 9.93
C PHE A 357 16.75 -5.08 10.49
N LEU A 358 17.00 -5.33 11.78
CA LEU A 358 16.58 -6.57 12.43
C LEU A 358 15.06 -6.76 12.39
N ASN A 359 14.27 -5.71 12.56
CA ASN A 359 12.81 -5.83 12.54
C ASN A 359 12.28 -6.10 11.12
N CYS A 360 12.90 -5.55 10.08
CA CYS A 360 12.44 -5.68 8.70
C CYS A 360 12.96 -6.96 8.00
N ILE A 361 14.17 -7.38 8.32
CA ILE A 361 14.92 -8.43 7.60
C ILE A 361 15.29 -9.61 8.50
N GLY A 362 15.27 -9.43 9.83
CA GLY A 362 15.63 -10.48 10.77
C GLY A 362 14.72 -11.71 10.65
N PRO A 363 15.24 -12.90 10.98
CA PRO A 363 14.44 -14.12 10.95
C PRO A 363 13.31 -14.04 12.00
N PRO A 364 12.21 -14.78 11.81
CA PRO A 364 11.24 -15.02 12.87
C PRO A 364 11.93 -15.49 14.15
N ILE A 365 11.41 -15.09 15.30
CA ILE A 365 12.01 -15.40 16.61
C ILE A 365 12.21 -16.92 16.81
N GLN A 366 11.34 -17.74 16.22
CA GLN A 366 11.40 -19.19 16.26
C GLN A 366 12.60 -19.78 15.50
N LEU A 367 13.15 -19.04 14.54
CA LEU A 367 14.31 -19.43 13.74
C LEU A 367 15.59 -18.71 14.19
N PHE A 368 15.48 -17.75 15.11
CA PHE A 368 16.62 -17.03 15.62
C PHE A 368 17.45 -17.93 16.54
N LYS A 369 18.73 -18.12 16.19
CA LYS A 369 19.70 -18.89 16.98
C LYS A 369 20.56 -17.92 17.81
N PRO A 370 20.30 -17.76 19.12
CA PRO A 370 20.96 -16.74 19.93
C PRO A 370 22.40 -17.12 20.32
N ASP A 371 22.74 -18.42 20.32
CA ASP A 371 23.94 -18.97 20.96
C ASP A 371 25.23 -18.25 20.55
N HIS A 372 25.45 -18.09 19.24
CA HIS A 372 26.63 -17.41 18.70
C HIS A 372 26.75 -15.96 19.18
N TYR A 373 25.62 -15.25 19.30
CA TYR A 373 25.59 -13.86 19.77
C TYR A 373 25.83 -13.77 21.27
N VAL A 374 25.25 -14.68 22.05
CA VAL A 374 25.43 -14.76 23.51
C VAL A 374 26.88 -15.10 23.83
N GLU A 375 27.47 -16.09 23.16
CA GLU A 375 28.88 -16.43 23.32
C GLU A 375 29.80 -15.25 22.98
N SER A 376 29.56 -14.58 21.85
CA SER A 376 30.34 -13.40 21.47
C SER A 376 30.20 -12.26 22.48
N TRP A 377 29.00 -12.07 23.04
CA TRP A 377 28.75 -11.07 24.08
C TRP A 377 29.54 -11.39 25.35
N ILE A 378 29.51 -12.64 25.82
CA ILE A 378 30.27 -13.08 26.99
C ILE A 378 31.78 -12.94 26.74
N LYS A 379 32.27 -13.40 25.58
CA LYS A 379 33.69 -13.27 25.17
C LYS A 379 34.15 -11.80 25.10
N SER A 380 33.26 -10.86 24.82
CA SER A 380 33.57 -9.41 24.84
C SER A 380 33.71 -8.82 26.26
N GLY A 381 33.69 -9.66 27.31
CA GLY A 381 33.83 -9.24 28.70
C GLY A 381 32.53 -8.73 29.33
N ARG A 382 31.39 -8.93 28.66
CA ARG A 382 30.06 -8.65 29.21
C ARG A 382 29.59 -9.86 30.02
N ARG A 383 28.96 -9.61 31.16
CA ARG A 383 28.58 -10.66 32.11
C ARG A 383 27.35 -11.45 31.66
N ASN A 384 27.28 -12.72 32.03
CA ASN A 384 26.03 -13.48 31.99
C ASN A 384 25.07 -12.98 33.11
N ALA A 385 23.75 -13.14 32.92
CA ALA A 385 22.73 -12.75 33.89
C ALA A 385 22.87 -13.49 35.25
N ASP A 386 23.52 -14.65 35.25
CA ASP A 386 23.77 -15.47 36.43
C ASP A 386 25.01 -15.03 37.24
N GLU A 387 25.78 -14.06 36.75
CA GLU A 387 26.95 -13.54 37.48
C GLU A 387 26.53 -12.55 38.58
N LEU A 388 26.30 -13.08 39.78
CA LEU A 388 26.10 -12.30 41.01
C LEU A 388 27.37 -11.49 41.35
N ASN A 389 27.24 -10.16 41.32
CA ASN A 389 28.09 -9.14 41.96
C ASN A 389 29.53 -9.53 42.34
N CYS A 390 30.53 -9.04 41.60
CA CYS A 390 31.89 -8.82 42.12
C CYS A 390 32.50 -7.49 41.63
N PRO A 391 33.36 -6.82 42.44
CA PRO A 391 33.86 -5.47 42.19
C PRO A 391 34.73 -5.40 40.93
N LYS A 392 34.90 -4.21 40.34
CA LYS A 392 35.83 -3.97 39.23
C LYS A 392 37.22 -4.53 39.57
N ARG A 393 37.82 -5.32 38.67
CA ARG A 393 39.22 -5.75 38.78
C ARG A 393 40.11 -4.50 38.91
N SER A 394 40.82 -4.38 40.04
CA SER A 394 42.05 -3.60 40.07
C SER A 394 43.12 -4.42 39.36
N PHE A 395 43.76 -3.87 38.33
CA PHE A 395 45.01 -4.44 37.83
C PHE A 395 46.02 -4.36 38.98
N LYS A 396 46.58 -5.50 39.40
CA LYS A 396 47.77 -5.52 40.24
C LYS A 396 48.98 -5.44 39.31
N ASP A 397 49.96 -4.62 39.69
CA ASP A 397 51.23 -4.50 38.98
C ASP A 397 51.89 -5.88 38.79
N GLU A 398 52.51 -6.09 37.62
CA GLU A 398 53.17 -7.34 37.25
C GLU A 398 54.34 -7.65 38.18
N ASP A 399 54.13 -8.62 39.08
CA ASP A 399 55.19 -9.26 39.85
C ASP A 399 55.83 -10.38 39.00
N LYS A 400 57.04 -10.11 38.50
CA LYS A 400 57.82 -11.02 37.63
C LYS A 400 58.56 -12.12 38.41
N SER A 401 58.34 -12.24 39.71
CA SER A 401 59.02 -13.22 40.56
C SER A 401 58.76 -14.68 40.15
N TYR A 402 57.74 -14.94 39.32
CA TYR A 402 57.32 -16.28 38.91
C TYR A 402 57.46 -16.56 37.41
N ASP A 403 58.12 -15.69 36.63
CA ASP A 403 58.30 -15.85 35.18
C ASP A 403 58.92 -17.22 34.80
N HIS A 404 59.89 -17.70 35.59
CA HIS A 404 60.51 -19.00 35.36
C HIS A 404 59.57 -20.19 35.59
N LEU A 405 58.59 -20.05 36.49
CA LEU A 405 57.57 -21.06 36.74
C LEU A 405 56.54 -21.08 35.59
N TRP A 406 56.14 -19.93 35.06
CA TRP A 406 55.23 -19.85 33.90
C TRP A 406 55.84 -20.44 32.63
N THR A 407 57.14 -20.22 32.42
CA THR A 407 57.89 -20.79 31.28
C THR A 407 57.93 -22.32 31.34
N LEU A 408 57.97 -22.91 32.54
CA LEU A 408 57.98 -24.36 32.76
C LEU A 408 56.62 -25.02 32.46
N PHE A 409 55.52 -24.26 32.61
CA PHE A 409 54.17 -24.75 32.38
C PHE A 409 53.54 -24.28 31.05
N ASN A 410 54.29 -23.55 30.20
CA ASN A 410 53.79 -22.96 28.95
C ASN A 410 52.49 -22.16 29.12
N MET A 411 52.43 -21.30 30.15
CA MET A 411 51.33 -20.36 30.36
C MET A 411 51.71 -18.93 29.96
#